data_AF-X1RHL5-F1
#
_entry.id   AF-X1RHL5-F1
#
_cell.length_a   1.000
_cell.length_b   1.000
_cell.length_c   1.000
_cell.angle_alpha   90.00
_cell.angle_beta   90.00
_cell.angle_gamma   90.00
#
_symmetry.space_group_name_H-M   'P 1'
#
loop_
_entity.id
_entity.type
_entity.pdbx_description
1 polymer ?
#
loop_
_entity_poly.entity_id
_entity_poly.type
_entity_poly.pdbx_seq_one_letter_code
_entity_poly.pdbx_strand_id
1 'polypeptide(L)'
;DIQTQYFNIRQVTRWDRIKEEEEVVGYRVTNMVTAKIREVDKAGTIIDEVAKAGGDFTRIDSISFSVDDPSAYHEEARKEAMADAKVKAEQLAKLGGVSLGKPTYISESIYMPPPIYRGAIPEAVPMPAPAPTPISPGELEISLTVQVAYAIQ
;
A
#
# COMPACT_ATOMS: atom_id res chain seq x y z
N ASP A 1 13.70 7.59 2.28
CA ASP A 1 13.25 8.83 1.58
C ASP A 1 12.10 9.46 2.34
N ILE A 2 11.98 10.79 2.36
CA ILE A 2 10.92 11.50 3.09
C ILE A 2 10.31 12.57 2.19
N GLN A 3 8.98 12.66 2.17
CA GLN A 3 8.24 13.64 1.37
C GLN A 3 7.08 14.25 2.18
N THR A 4 6.97 15.58 2.18
CA THR A 4 5.82 16.28 2.76
C THR A 4 4.59 16.10 1.87
N GLN A 5 3.49 15.65 2.46
CA GLN A 5 2.19 15.47 1.81
C GLN A 5 1.26 16.65 2.09
N TYR A 6 1.35 17.21 3.30
CA TYR A 6 0.46 18.28 3.73
C TYR A 6 1.18 19.19 4.70
N PHE A 7 1.03 20.49 4.52
CA PHE A 7 1.52 21.50 5.45
C PHE A 7 0.46 22.57 5.61
N ASN A 8 0.05 22.83 6.85
CA ASN A 8 -0.98 23.82 7.12
C ASN A 8 -0.74 24.51 8.46
N ILE A 9 -0.97 25.82 8.46
CA ILE A 9 -0.91 26.65 9.65
C ILE A 9 -2.32 27.23 9.86
N ARG A 10 -2.86 27.09 11.07
CA ARG A 10 -4.13 27.72 11.45
C ARG A 10 -3.96 28.48 12.75
N GLN A 11 -4.63 29.62 12.83
CA GLN A 11 -4.80 30.32 14.10
C GLN A 11 -5.61 29.47 15.07
N VAL A 12 -5.23 29.51 16.34
CA VAL A 12 -5.99 28.96 17.45
C VAL A 12 -6.51 30.13 18.24
N THR A 13 -7.83 30.25 18.34
CA THR A 13 -8.51 31.31 19.08
C THR A 13 -9.09 30.76 20.38
N ARG A 14 -9.24 31.64 21.37
CA ARG A 14 -9.96 31.41 22.61
C ARG A 14 -11.01 32.50 22.76
N TRP A 15 -12.24 32.09 23.04
CA TRP A 15 -13.32 33.03 23.30
C TRP A 15 -13.13 33.75 24.65
N ASP A 16 -13.05 35.07 24.63
CA ASP A 16 -13.08 35.92 25.83
C ASP A 16 -14.55 36.26 26.16
N ARG A 17 -15.06 35.69 27.26
CA ARG A 17 -16.46 35.89 27.69
C ARG A 17 -16.75 37.29 28.25
N ILE A 18 -15.73 38.04 28.67
CA ILE A 18 -15.90 39.38 29.26
C ILE A 18 -15.99 40.42 28.14
N LYS A 19 -15.17 40.25 27.11
CA LYS A 19 -15.10 41.17 25.97
C LYS A 19 -15.98 40.77 24.78
N GLU A 20 -16.56 39.57 24.82
CA GLU A 20 -17.36 38.98 23.75
C GLU A 20 -16.62 38.92 22.40
N GLU A 21 -15.32 38.57 22.44
CA GLU A 21 -14.45 38.50 21.25
C GLU A 21 -13.62 37.21 21.17
N GLU A 22 -13.18 36.83 19.96
CA GLU A 22 -12.19 35.79 19.76
C GLU A 22 -10.76 36.36 19.89
N GLU A 23 -10.03 35.93 20.91
CA GLU A 23 -8.63 36.26 21.09
C GLU A 23 -7.75 35.18 20.46
N VAL A 24 -6.84 35.57 19.55
CA VAL A 24 -5.85 34.63 18.99
C VAL A 24 -4.84 34.28 20.09
N VAL A 25 -4.82 33.00 20.48
CA VAL A 25 -3.92 32.48 21.53
C VAL A 25 -2.70 31.76 20.98
N GLY A 26 -2.62 31.56 19.66
CA GLY A 26 -1.45 31.01 19.00
C GLY A 26 -1.75 30.48 17.61
N TYR A 27 -0.82 29.67 17.10
CA TYR A 27 -0.93 29.00 15.83
C TYR A 27 -0.65 27.52 15.99
N ARG A 28 -1.41 26.69 15.29
CA ARG A 28 -1.16 25.26 15.16
C ARG A 28 -0.64 24.98 13.76
N VAL A 29 0.48 24.28 13.71
CA VAL A 29 1.06 23.77 12.45
C VAL A 29 0.80 22.28 12.38
N THR A 30 0.22 21.82 11.28
CA THR A 30 0.11 20.41 10.94
C THR A 30 1.01 20.15 9.74
N ASN A 31 1.97 19.23 9.90
CA ASN A 31 2.84 18.75 8.83
C ASN A 31 2.71 17.23 8.74
N MET A 32 2.23 16.74 7.59
CA MET A 32 2.12 15.32 7.30
C MET A 32 3.22 14.94 6.32
N VAL A 33 4.02 13.95 6.69
CA VAL A 33 5.11 13.42 5.86
C VAL A 33 4.89 11.94 5.59
N THR A 34 5.30 11.50 4.41
CA THR A 34 5.43 10.08 4.06
C THR A 34 6.90 9.73 4.02
N ALA A 35 7.29 8.69 4.77
CA ALA A 35 8.64 8.15 4.76
C ALA A 35 8.65 6.76 4.11
N LYS A 36 9.54 6.55 3.14
CA LYS A 36 9.82 5.25 2.55
C LYS A 36 11.03 4.62 3.25
N ILE A 37 10.79 3.48 3.90
CA ILE A 37 11.79 2.64 4.56
C ILE A 37 12.04 1.42 3.67
N ARG A 38 13.29 1.22 3.22
CA ARG A 38 13.66 0.08 2.36
C ARG A 38 14.07 -1.15 3.16
N GLU A 39 14.69 -0.93 4.31
CA GLU A 39 15.09 -2.01 5.23
C GLU A 39 13.91 -2.36 6.14
N VAL A 40 13.04 -3.26 5.66
CA VAL A 40 11.78 -3.63 6.35
C VAL A 40 12.05 -4.15 7.77
N ASP A 41 13.14 -4.89 7.98
CA ASP A 41 13.53 -5.42 9.29
C ASP A 41 13.82 -4.31 10.33
N LYS A 42 14.12 -3.09 9.87
CA LYS A 42 14.35 -1.93 10.73
C LYS A 42 13.08 -1.12 11.00
N ALA A 43 11.94 -1.48 10.42
CA ALA A 43 10.71 -0.70 10.50
C ALA A 43 10.27 -0.45 11.95
N GLY A 44 10.28 -1.48 12.81
CA GLY A 44 9.91 -1.35 14.23
C GLY A 44 10.79 -0.36 14.97
N THR A 45 12.12 -0.49 14.85
CA THR A 45 13.08 0.45 15.45
C THR A 45 12.91 1.88 14.93
N ILE A 46 12.65 2.06 13.63
CA ILE A 46 12.43 3.38 13.05
C ILE A 46 11.15 4.01 13.60
N ILE A 47 10.08 3.23 13.74
CA ILE A 47 8.82 3.67 14.35
C ILE A 47 9.03 4.12 15.79
N ASP A 48 9.77 3.34 16.58
CA ASP A 48 10.07 3.65 17.98
C ASP A 48 10.87 4.95 18.12
N GLU A 49 11.90 5.14 17.27
CA GLU A 49 12.71 6.35 17.27
C GLU A 49 11.93 7.59 16.77
N VAL A 50 11.01 7.43 15.80
CA VAL A 50 10.11 8.51 15.37
C VAL A 50 9.16 8.92 16.49
N ALA A 51 8.54 7.95 17.16
CA ALA A 51 7.65 8.23 18.30
C ALA A 51 8.40 8.92 19.44
N LYS A 52 9.62 8.46 19.74
CA LYS A 52 10.47 9.04 20.78
C LYS A 52 10.94 10.46 20.45
N ALA A 53 11.42 10.68 19.23
CA ALA A 53 11.85 12.01 18.79
C ALA A 53 10.68 13.00 18.65
N GLY A 54 9.52 12.48 18.25
CA GLY A 54 8.32 13.25 17.99
C GLY A 54 7.49 13.62 19.23
N GLY A 55 7.63 12.85 20.31
CA GLY A 55 6.88 13.02 21.55
C GLY A 55 5.36 12.99 21.34
N ASP A 56 4.63 13.66 22.23
CA ASP A 56 3.16 13.68 22.23
C ASP A 56 2.53 14.36 21.00
N PHE A 57 3.32 15.10 20.22
CA PHE A 57 2.86 15.82 19.03
C PHE A 57 2.94 15.02 17.73
N THR A 58 3.52 13.81 17.78
CA THR A 58 3.72 12.98 16.60
C THR A 58 2.72 11.85 16.56
N ARG A 59 2.15 11.64 15.38
CA ARG A 59 1.23 10.55 15.13
C ARG A 59 1.65 9.81 13.87
N ILE A 60 1.62 8.49 13.96
CA ILE A 60 1.83 7.58 12.82
C ILE A 60 0.43 7.11 12.41
N ASP A 61 -0.10 7.68 11.34
CA ASP A 61 -1.49 7.44 10.93
C ASP A 61 -1.69 6.10 10.22
N SER A 62 -0.70 5.66 9.44
CA SER A 62 -0.76 4.39 8.71
C SER A 62 0.63 3.84 8.40
N ILE A 63 0.70 2.52 8.26
CA ILE A 63 1.87 1.79 7.77
C ILE A 63 1.38 0.92 6.62
N SER A 64 2.07 0.97 5.49
CA SER A 64 1.79 0.13 4.33
C SER A 64 3.08 -0.50 3.82
N PHE A 65 2.96 -1.71 3.30
CA PHE A 65 4.07 -2.44 2.67
C PHE A 65 3.86 -2.46 1.16
N SER A 66 4.96 -2.31 0.43
CA SER A 66 4.97 -2.35 -1.02
C SER A 66 6.31 -2.89 -1.52
N VAL A 67 6.33 -3.31 -2.77
CA VAL A 67 7.59 -3.58 -3.49
C VAL A 67 8.09 -2.27 -4.09
N ASP A 68 9.38 -1.94 -3.89
CA ASP A 68 9.94 -0.65 -4.38
C ASP A 68 9.95 -0.59 -5.92
N ASP A 69 10.28 -1.72 -6.57
CA ASP A 69 10.19 -1.91 -8.01
C ASP A 69 9.50 -3.24 -8.34
N PRO A 70 8.20 -3.24 -8.69
CA PRO A 70 7.48 -4.45 -9.04
C PRO A 70 7.62 -4.87 -10.51
N SER A 71 8.43 -4.16 -11.32
CA SER A 71 8.48 -4.34 -12.78
C SER A 71 8.79 -5.78 -13.21
N ALA A 72 9.82 -6.39 -12.63
CA ALA A 72 10.22 -7.76 -12.94
C ALA A 72 9.11 -8.78 -12.63
N TYR A 73 8.41 -8.61 -11.51
CA TYR A 73 7.29 -9.49 -11.14
C TYR A 73 6.09 -9.31 -12.08
N HIS A 74 5.84 -8.09 -12.55
CA HIS A 74 4.82 -7.85 -13.57
C HIS A 74 5.19 -8.48 -14.92
N GLU A 75 6.46 -8.46 -15.33
CA GLU A 75 6.89 -9.13 -16.56
C GLU A 75 6.66 -10.63 -16.51
N GLU A 76 7.01 -11.26 -15.38
CA GLU A 76 6.77 -12.68 -15.15
C GLU A 76 5.27 -13.00 -15.16
N ALA A 77 4.47 -12.25 -14.40
CA ALA A 77 3.03 -12.44 -14.35
C ALA A 77 2.35 -12.23 -15.72
N ARG A 78 2.85 -11.31 -16.57
CA ARG A 78 2.31 -11.12 -17.94
C ARG A 78 2.57 -12.33 -18.82
N LYS A 79 3.78 -12.90 -18.73
CA LYS A 79 4.15 -14.10 -19.48
C LYS A 79 3.23 -15.27 -19.13
N GLU A 80 2.98 -15.47 -17.83
CA GLU A 80 2.07 -16.51 -17.35
C GLU A 80 0.62 -16.24 -17.78
N ALA A 81 0.13 -15.02 -17.60
CA ALA A 81 -1.24 -14.66 -17.96
C ALA A 81 -1.52 -14.80 -19.47
N MET A 82 -0.56 -14.42 -20.32
CA MET A 82 -0.67 -14.62 -21.77
C MET A 82 -0.65 -16.10 -22.16
N ALA A 83 0.17 -16.91 -21.50
CA ALA A 83 0.20 -18.36 -21.73
C ALA A 83 -1.12 -19.01 -21.32
N ASP A 84 -1.65 -18.67 -20.15
CA ASP A 84 -2.95 -19.14 -19.66
C ASP A 84 -4.10 -18.73 -20.58
N ALA A 85 -4.14 -17.45 -20.99
CA ALA A 85 -5.14 -16.96 -21.94
C ALA A 85 -5.12 -17.72 -23.27
N LYS A 86 -3.92 -18.04 -23.78
CA LYS A 86 -3.77 -18.85 -25.01
C LYS A 86 -4.29 -20.28 -24.83
N VAL A 87 -3.91 -20.96 -23.74
CA VAL A 87 -4.37 -22.33 -23.46
C VAL A 87 -5.90 -22.39 -23.35
N LYS A 88 -6.51 -21.44 -22.64
CA LYS A 88 -7.97 -21.33 -22.53
C LYS A 88 -8.63 -21.08 -23.90
N ALA A 89 -8.06 -20.20 -24.71
CA ALA A 89 -8.58 -19.92 -26.05
C ALA A 89 -8.48 -21.13 -26.99
N GLU A 90 -7.39 -21.91 -26.93
CA GLU A 90 -7.23 -23.15 -27.71
C GLU A 90 -8.27 -24.20 -27.32
N GLN A 91 -8.54 -24.35 -26.02
CA GLN A 91 -9.59 -25.25 -25.51
C GLN A 91 -10.98 -24.83 -26.01
N LEU A 92 -11.30 -23.54 -25.92
CA LEU A 92 -12.58 -23.01 -26.38
C LEU A 92 -12.77 -23.14 -27.90
N ALA A 93 -11.72 -22.87 -28.69
CA ALA A 93 -11.75 -23.06 -30.14
C ALA A 93 -12.03 -24.52 -30.51
N LYS A 94 -11.32 -25.47 -29.88
CA LYS A 94 -11.50 -26.91 -30.10
C LYS A 94 -12.92 -27.37 -29.76
N LEU A 95 -13.49 -26.89 -28.65
CA LEU A 95 -14.88 -27.19 -28.27
C LEU A 95 -15.90 -26.56 -29.23
N GLY A 96 -15.57 -25.38 -29.78
CA GLY A 96 -16.38 -24.69 -30.79
C GLY A 96 -16.25 -25.25 -32.20
N GLY A 97 -15.40 -26.25 -32.43
CA GLY A 97 -15.16 -26.82 -33.76
C GLY A 97 -14.44 -25.87 -34.74
N VAL A 98 -13.76 -24.85 -34.22
CA VAL A 98 -12.98 -23.87 -34.99
C VAL A 98 -11.50 -23.94 -34.61
N SER A 99 -10.64 -23.39 -35.45
CA SER A 99 -9.21 -23.26 -35.16
C SER A 99 -8.89 -21.87 -34.60
N LEU A 100 -7.91 -21.81 -33.68
CA LEU A 100 -7.49 -20.57 -33.05
C LEU A 100 -6.55 -19.78 -33.99
N GLY A 101 -6.95 -18.56 -34.33
CA GLY A 101 -6.16 -17.63 -35.14
C GLY A 101 -5.23 -16.73 -34.32
N LYS A 102 -4.78 -15.62 -34.92
CA LYS A 102 -3.89 -14.64 -34.26
C LYS A 102 -4.65 -13.79 -33.23
N PRO A 103 -3.99 -13.30 -32.16
CA PRO A 103 -4.55 -12.27 -31.30
C PRO A 103 -4.91 -11.02 -32.11
N THR A 104 -6.10 -10.47 -31.90
CA THR A 104 -6.59 -9.24 -32.54
C THR A 104 -6.76 -8.10 -31.54
N TYR A 105 -6.85 -8.42 -30.25
CA TYR A 105 -6.95 -7.45 -29.17
C TYR A 105 -6.26 -8.00 -27.92
N ILE A 106 -5.50 -7.15 -27.23
CA ILE A 106 -4.87 -7.44 -25.95
C ILE A 106 -5.09 -6.24 -25.05
N SER A 107 -5.60 -6.46 -23.84
CA SER A 107 -5.75 -5.45 -22.80
C SER A 107 -5.25 -6.01 -21.47
N GLU A 108 -4.54 -5.19 -20.71
CA GLU A 108 -3.99 -5.51 -19.39
C GLU A 108 -4.69 -4.67 -18.33
N SER A 109 -5.08 -5.32 -17.24
CA SER A 109 -5.55 -4.68 -16.02
C SER A 109 -4.69 -5.15 -14.87
N ILE A 110 -3.99 -4.21 -14.22
CA ILE A 110 -3.16 -4.47 -13.05
C ILE A 110 -4.02 -4.24 -11.81
N TYR A 111 -4.11 -5.27 -10.96
CA TYR A 111 -4.78 -5.15 -9.67
C TYR A 111 -3.76 -5.37 -8.55
N MET A 112 -3.53 -4.33 -7.74
CA MET A 112 -2.67 -4.41 -6.58
C MET A 112 -3.56 -4.53 -5.33
N PRO A 113 -3.85 -5.77 -4.86
CA PRO A 113 -4.59 -5.93 -3.62
C PRO A 113 -3.79 -5.37 -2.44
N PRO A 114 -4.47 -4.90 -1.38
CA PRO A 114 -3.80 -4.59 -0.13
C PRO A 114 -3.11 -5.84 0.45
N PRO A 115 -2.02 -5.68 1.23
CA PRO A 115 -1.32 -6.80 1.85
C PRO A 115 -2.26 -7.72 2.65
N ILE A 116 -2.03 -9.02 2.57
CA ILE A 116 -2.84 -10.02 3.28
C ILE A 116 -2.32 -10.13 4.71
N TYR A 117 -3.11 -9.63 5.66
CA TYR A 117 -2.85 -9.82 7.09
C TYR A 117 -3.30 -11.22 7.52
N ARG A 118 -2.38 -12.20 7.56
CA ARG A 118 -2.65 -13.44 8.33
C ARG A 118 -2.54 -13.09 9.82
N GLY A 119 -3.69 -12.91 10.46
CA GLY A 119 -3.77 -12.57 11.87
C GLY A 119 -3.10 -13.63 12.73
N ALA A 120 -1.89 -13.36 13.21
CA ALA A 120 -1.39 -13.96 14.42
C ALA A 120 -2.15 -13.26 15.57
N ILE A 121 -3.06 -13.99 16.20
CA ILE A 121 -3.74 -13.55 17.42
C ILE A 121 -2.61 -13.37 18.46
N PRO A 122 -2.31 -12.15 18.94
CA PRO A 122 -1.32 -12.02 19.99
C PRO A 122 -2.00 -12.54 21.27
N GLU A 123 -1.58 -13.72 21.75
CA GLU A 123 -1.80 -14.04 23.16
C GLU A 123 -1.18 -12.90 23.97
N ALA A 124 -1.96 -12.34 24.90
CA ALA A 124 -1.52 -11.26 25.76
C ALA A 124 -0.42 -11.78 26.70
N VAL A 125 0.83 -11.71 26.26
CA VAL A 125 2.00 -12.04 27.07
C VAL A 125 2.34 -10.81 27.93
N PRO A 126 2.48 -10.93 29.26
CA PRO A 126 2.90 -9.81 30.10
C PRO A 126 4.28 -9.32 29.66
N MET A 127 4.40 -8.04 29.27
CA MET A 127 5.62 -7.46 28.70
C MET A 127 6.73 -7.25 29.75
N PRO A 128 7.93 -7.84 29.57
CA PRO A 128 9.16 -7.39 30.20
C PRO A 128 9.99 -6.56 29.20
N ALA A 129 10.37 -5.33 29.59
CA ALA A 129 11.20 -4.38 28.83
C ALA A 129 10.67 -3.98 27.41
N PRO A 130 11.03 -2.81 26.85
CA PRO A 130 10.56 -2.43 25.53
C PRO A 130 11.24 -3.29 24.47
N ALA A 131 10.56 -4.35 24.03
CA ALA A 131 10.88 -5.00 22.77
C ALA A 131 10.54 -4.03 21.62
N PRO A 132 11.27 -4.07 20.49
CA PRO A 132 10.95 -3.26 19.33
C PRO A 132 9.51 -3.53 18.88
N THR A 133 8.81 -2.48 18.43
CA THR A 133 7.43 -2.62 17.97
C THR A 133 7.33 -3.77 16.94
N PRO A 134 6.53 -4.83 17.22
CA PRO A 134 6.45 -5.99 16.34
C PRO A 134 5.73 -5.61 15.05
N ILE A 135 6.48 -5.58 13.95
CA ILE A 135 5.99 -5.27 12.61
C ILE A 135 6.24 -6.47 11.70
N SER A 136 5.16 -7.07 11.20
CA SER A 136 5.22 -8.16 10.24
C SER A 136 4.70 -7.67 8.88
N PRO A 137 5.51 -7.65 7.82
CA PRO A 137 5.12 -7.10 6.51
C PRO A 137 4.04 -7.91 5.79
N GLY A 138 3.79 -9.15 6.21
CA GLY A 138 2.86 -10.06 5.54
C GLY A 138 3.38 -10.56 4.20
N GLU A 139 2.50 -11.17 3.41
CA GLU A 139 2.76 -11.56 2.03
C GLU A 139 2.08 -10.54 1.09
N LEU A 140 2.79 -10.15 0.02
CA LEU A 140 2.25 -9.34 -1.07
C LEU A 140 1.99 -10.24 -2.26
N GLU A 141 0.74 -10.27 -2.71
CA GLU A 141 0.35 -10.94 -3.95
C GLU A 141 0.29 -9.92 -5.09
N ILE A 142 1.09 -10.14 -6.13
CA ILE A 142 1.05 -9.32 -7.35
C ILE A 142 0.19 -10.07 -8.36
N SER A 143 -0.96 -9.48 -8.70
CA SER A 143 -1.91 -10.07 -9.63
C SER A 143 -2.12 -9.17 -10.84
N LEU A 144 -2.27 -9.77 -12.01
CA LEU A 144 -2.68 -9.06 -13.21
C LEU A 144 -3.63 -9.92 -14.03
N THR A 145 -4.52 -9.26 -14.76
CA THR A 145 -5.47 -9.91 -15.64
C THR A 145 -5.24 -9.40 -17.05
N VAL A 146 -5.10 -10.34 -18.00
CA VAL A 146 -5.07 -10.02 -19.42
C VAL A 146 -6.38 -10.46 -20.07
N GLN A 147 -6.91 -9.62 -20.95
CA GLN A 147 -7.99 -9.96 -21.84
C GLN A 147 -7.43 -10.02 -23.26
N VAL A 148 -7.58 -11.18 -23.89
CA VAL A 148 -7.09 -11.42 -25.25
C VAL A 148 -8.23 -11.89 -26.11
N ALA A 149 -8.49 -11.18 -27.21
CA ALA A 149 -9.38 -11.66 -28.26
C ALA A 149 -8.53 -12.28 -29.39
N TYR A 150 -8.94 -13.45 -29.85
CA TYR A 150 -8.32 -14.15 -30.97
C TYR A 150 -9.28 -14.19 -32.15
N ALA A 151 -8.73 -14.13 -33.36
CA ALA A 151 -9.48 -14.53 -34.54
C ALA A 151 -9.80 -16.03 -34.47
N ILE A 152 -10.90 -16.44 -35.10
CA ILE A 152 -11.23 -17.85 -35.35
C ILE A 152 -11.06 -18.16 -36.84
N GLN A 153 -10.72 -19.41 -37.13
CA GLN A 153 -10.50 -19.93 -38.48
C GLN A 153 -11.29 -21.22 -38.71
#